data_AF-A0A672JXC1-F1
#
_entry.id   AF-A0A672JXC1-F1
#
_cell.length_a   1.000
_cell.length_b   1.000
_cell.length_c   1.000
_cell.angle_alpha   90.00
_cell.angle_beta   90.00
_cell.angle_gamma   90.00
#
_symmetry.space_group_name_H-M   'P 1'
#
loop_
_entity.id
_entity.type
_entity.pdbx_description
1 polymer ?
#
loop_
_entity_poly.entity_id
_entity_poly.type
_entity_poly.pdbx_seq_one_letter_code
_entity_poly.pdbx_strand_id
1 'polypeptide(L)'
;MDRVHLIIWLLWACMNVCECEPAMFGEVSSPQYPQPYPANLQKQWDLEVPQGYQLQLTFNHLDIESSPDCYYDSVTVSDKVLGKFCGRNSTDRFYSVDKPILATGNHLQQVFLMNDSNHESHLGFTAFFQAVVCLHLLIFYKDVKQISFTQQF
;
A
#
# COMPACT_ATOMS: atom_id res chain seq x y z
N MET A 1 -45.33 -7.71 -17.56
CA MET A 1 -43.91 -7.87 -17.15
C MET A 1 -43.74 -6.99 -15.94
N ASP A 2 -44.08 -7.57 -14.80
CA ASP A 2 -44.66 -6.82 -13.70
C ASP A 2 -43.58 -6.27 -12.77
N ARG A 3 -43.82 -5.08 -12.22
CA ARG A 3 -42.88 -4.33 -11.35
C ARG A 3 -42.34 -5.18 -10.18
N VAL A 4 -43.04 -6.24 -9.78
CA VAL A 4 -42.64 -7.21 -8.77
C VAL A 4 -41.44 -8.05 -9.22
N HIS A 5 -41.38 -8.46 -10.49
CA HIS A 5 -40.19 -9.13 -11.03
C HIS A 5 -38.98 -8.21 -11.00
N LEU A 6 -39.14 -6.95 -11.39
CA LEU A 6 -38.05 -5.97 -11.40
C LEU A 6 -37.46 -5.75 -9.99
N ILE A 7 -38.31 -5.72 -8.96
CA ILE A 7 -37.89 -5.59 -7.55
C ILE A 7 -37.20 -6.87 -7.06
N ILE A 8 -37.69 -8.06 -7.42
CA ILE A 8 -37.04 -9.33 -7.09
C ILE A 8 -35.66 -9.45 -7.79
N TRP A 9 -35.54 -8.98 -9.03
CA TRP A 9 -34.27 -8.88 -9.74
C TRP A 9 -33.29 -7.91 -9.06
N LEU A 10 -33.75 -6.74 -8.61
CA LEU A 10 -32.93 -5.75 -7.91
C LEU A 10 -32.48 -6.23 -6.52
N LEU A 11 -33.36 -6.90 -5.77
CA LEU A 11 -33.04 -7.45 -4.45
C LEU A 11 -32.06 -8.64 -4.56
N TRP A 12 -32.17 -9.49 -5.59
CA TRP A 12 -31.24 -10.59 -5.82
C TRP A 12 -29.87 -10.11 -6.35
N ALA A 13 -29.86 -9.04 -7.17
CA ALA A 13 -28.63 -8.39 -7.63
C ALA A 13 -27.84 -7.77 -6.46
N CYS A 14 -28.53 -7.17 -5.48
CA CYS A 14 -27.90 -6.58 -4.30
C CYS A 14 -27.29 -7.62 -3.34
N MET A 15 -27.75 -8.88 -3.38
CA MET A 15 -27.25 -9.96 -2.52
C MET A 15 -26.03 -10.71 -3.08
N ASN A 16 -25.62 -10.45 -4.33
CA ASN A 16 -24.48 -11.14 -4.97
C ASN A 16 -23.31 -10.23 -5.36
N VAL A 17 -23.35 -8.95 -4.99
CA VAL A 17 -22.29 -8.00 -5.33
C VAL A 17 -21.99 -7.14 -4.09
N CYS A 18 -21.20 -7.70 -3.17
CA CYS A 18 -20.26 -6.85 -2.43
C CYS A 18 -19.06 -6.64 -3.35
N GLU A 19 -19.21 -5.83 -4.40
CA GLU A 19 -18.04 -5.17 -4.99
C GLU A 19 -17.62 -4.13 -3.97
N CYS A 20 -16.66 -4.48 -3.11
CA CYS A 20 -15.92 -3.47 -2.37
C CYS A 20 -15.30 -2.57 -3.44
N GLU A 21 -15.73 -1.30 -3.50
CA GLU A 21 -15.01 -0.34 -4.32
C GLU A 21 -13.51 -0.44 -3.97
N PRO A 22 -12.63 -0.44 -4.97
CA PRO A 22 -11.21 -0.60 -4.75
C PRO A 22 -10.71 0.46 -3.75
N ALA A 23 -9.97 0.01 -2.74
CA ALA A 23 -9.55 0.86 -1.63
C ALA A 23 -8.66 2.01 -2.13
N MET A 24 -9.08 3.24 -1.84
CA MET A 24 -8.30 4.43 -2.18
C MET A 24 -7.24 4.76 -1.11
N PHE A 25 -7.35 4.15 0.06
CA PHE A 25 -6.40 4.28 1.16
C PHE A 25 -6.60 3.15 2.16
N GLY A 26 -5.65 2.99 3.08
CA GLY A 26 -5.76 2.05 4.17
C GLY A 26 -4.57 2.11 5.11
N GLU A 27 -4.60 1.25 6.13
CA GLU A 27 -3.53 1.13 7.12
C GLU A 27 -3.12 -0.33 7.27
N VAL A 28 -1.82 -0.55 7.43
CA VAL A 28 -1.21 -1.85 7.73
C VAL A 28 -0.38 -1.73 8.98
N SER A 29 -0.41 -2.76 9.82
CA SER A 29 0.35 -2.79 11.06
C SER A 29 1.04 -4.13 11.25
N SER A 30 2.11 -4.14 12.04
CA SER A 30 2.70 -5.38 12.54
C SER A 30 1.65 -6.19 13.31
N PRO A 31 1.79 -7.53 13.36
CA PRO A 31 0.94 -8.36 14.19
C PRO A 31 0.96 -7.89 15.64
N GLN A 32 -0.21 -7.88 16.28
CA GLN A 32 -0.40 -7.55 17.70
C GLN A 32 -0.16 -6.09 18.08
N TYR A 33 0.26 -5.21 17.16
CA TYR A 33 0.39 -3.78 17.42
C TYR A 33 -0.87 -3.22 18.14
N PRO A 34 -0.74 -2.45 19.24
CA PRO A 34 0.49 -1.85 19.78
C PRO A 34 1.27 -2.72 20.78
N GLN A 35 1.02 -4.04 20.85
CA GLN A 35 1.86 -4.97 21.59
C GLN A 35 3.09 -5.38 20.75
N PRO A 36 4.16 -5.87 21.38
CA PRO A 36 5.33 -6.37 20.66
C PRO A 36 4.97 -7.46 19.64
N TYR A 37 5.66 -7.44 18.50
CA TYR A 37 5.43 -8.45 17.46
C TYR A 37 6.06 -9.81 17.85
N PRO A 38 5.51 -10.93 17.37
CA PRO A 38 6.06 -12.26 17.66
C PRO A 38 7.30 -12.55 16.82
N ALA A 39 8.20 -13.37 17.35
CA ALA A 39 9.38 -13.87 16.64
C ALA A 39 9.03 -14.97 15.61
N ASN A 40 9.98 -15.24 14.73
CA ASN A 40 9.98 -16.33 13.74
C ASN A 40 8.72 -16.35 12.87
N LEU A 41 8.41 -15.20 12.27
CA LEU A 41 7.23 -15.01 11.47
C LEU A 41 7.55 -14.21 10.21
N GLN A 42 6.77 -14.49 9.17
CA GLN A 42 6.75 -13.69 7.95
C GLN A 42 5.33 -13.23 7.70
N LYS A 43 5.18 -11.94 7.38
CA LYS A 43 3.92 -11.35 6.94
C LYS A 43 4.12 -10.63 5.62
N GLN A 44 3.11 -10.75 4.76
CA GLN A 44 3.06 -10.10 3.46
C GLN A 44 1.72 -9.41 3.31
N TRP A 45 1.76 -8.19 2.80
CA TRP A 45 0.60 -7.42 2.38
C TRP A 45 0.79 -7.05 0.91
N ASP A 46 -0.17 -7.44 0.08
CA ASP A 46 -0.25 -7.02 -1.31
C ASP A 46 -1.23 -5.84 -1.37
N LEU A 47 -0.68 -4.64 -1.51
CA LEU A 47 -1.43 -3.39 -1.52
C LEU A 47 -1.73 -3.01 -2.97
N GLU A 48 -3.01 -2.73 -3.25
CA GLU A 48 -3.45 -2.37 -4.60
C GLU A 48 -4.43 -1.19 -4.55
N VAL A 49 -4.28 -0.28 -5.50
CA VAL A 49 -5.20 0.85 -5.76
C VAL A 49 -5.73 0.75 -7.20
N PRO A 50 -6.79 1.48 -7.56
CA PRO A 50 -7.31 1.45 -8.92
C PRO A 50 -6.27 1.82 -9.98
N GLN A 51 -6.45 1.30 -11.20
CA GLN A 51 -5.63 1.73 -12.33
C GLN A 51 -5.73 3.24 -12.57
N GLY A 52 -4.62 3.83 -13.02
CA GLY A 52 -4.46 5.29 -13.20
C GLY A 52 -3.92 6.01 -11.96
N TYR A 53 -3.84 5.31 -10.82
CA TYR A 53 -3.22 5.80 -9.59
C TYR A 53 -1.90 5.09 -9.31
N GLN A 54 -1.08 5.73 -8.48
CA GLN A 54 0.10 5.14 -7.84
C GLN A 54 -0.16 5.01 -6.34
N LEU A 55 0.53 4.08 -5.70
CA LEU A 55 0.52 3.93 -4.25
C LEU A 55 1.54 4.86 -3.60
N GLN A 56 1.10 5.63 -2.61
CA GLN A 56 1.97 6.34 -1.69
C GLN A 56 1.86 5.69 -0.31
N LEU A 57 2.98 5.22 0.25
CA LEU A 57 3.05 4.62 1.58
C LEU A 57 3.87 5.48 2.54
N THR A 58 3.40 5.66 3.76
CA THR A 58 4.07 6.42 4.83
C THR A 58 4.05 5.61 6.12
N PHE A 59 5.18 5.50 6.81
CA PHE A 59 5.22 4.90 8.14
C PHE A 59 4.76 5.92 9.19
N ASN A 60 3.71 5.59 9.92
CA ASN A 60 3.24 6.38 11.07
C ASN A 60 4.04 6.04 12.34
N HIS A 61 4.48 4.79 12.45
CA HIS A 61 5.31 4.29 13.54
C HIS A 61 6.24 3.20 13.02
N LEU A 62 7.48 3.17 13.50
CA LEU A 62 8.45 2.13 13.22
C LEU A 62 9.26 1.88 14.50
N ASP A 63 9.28 0.64 14.96
CA ASP A 63 10.09 0.16 16.08
C ASP A 63 10.39 -1.32 15.84
N ILE A 64 11.44 -1.57 15.08
CA ILE A 64 11.89 -2.90 14.68
C ILE A 64 13.33 -3.10 15.16
N GLU A 65 13.71 -4.32 15.51
CA GLU A 65 15.09 -4.64 15.89
C GLU A 65 16.10 -4.09 14.88
N SER A 66 17.06 -3.30 15.36
CA SER A 66 18.07 -2.68 14.50
C SER A 66 19.25 -3.60 14.28
N SER A 67 19.68 -3.72 13.04
CA SER A 67 20.85 -4.52 12.64
C SER A 67 21.46 -3.94 11.37
N PRO A 68 22.76 -4.19 11.09
CA PRO A 68 23.37 -3.80 9.81
C PRO A 68 22.55 -4.32 8.62
N ASP A 69 22.21 -3.43 7.69
CA ASP A 69 21.40 -3.72 6.49
C ASP A 69 20.04 -4.41 6.79
N CYS A 70 19.54 -4.22 8.01
CA CYS A 70 18.34 -4.89 8.53
C CYS A 70 18.40 -6.41 8.33
N TYR A 71 19.56 -7.00 8.64
CA TYR A 71 19.82 -8.44 8.44
C TYR A 71 18.90 -9.34 9.29
N TYR A 72 18.56 -8.91 10.51
CA TYR A 72 17.68 -9.62 11.41
C TYR A 72 16.21 -9.40 11.05
N ASP A 73 15.58 -8.41 11.68
CA ASP A 73 14.21 -8.05 11.37
C ASP A 73 14.18 -6.95 10.30
N SER A 74 13.21 -7.03 9.40
CA SER A 74 13.07 -6.03 8.36
C SER A 74 11.67 -5.92 7.79
N VAL A 75 11.23 -4.69 7.56
CA VAL A 75 10.12 -4.42 6.65
C VAL A 75 10.71 -4.04 5.30
N THR A 76 10.40 -4.82 4.28
CA THR A 76 10.76 -4.55 2.90
C THR A 76 9.52 -4.06 2.17
N VAL A 77 9.67 -2.95 1.43
CA VAL A 77 8.65 -2.43 0.54
C VAL A 77 9.15 -2.61 -0.89
N SER A 78 8.44 -3.37 -1.70
CA SER A 78 8.86 -3.74 -3.04
C SER A 78 7.83 -3.40 -4.12
N ASP A 79 8.30 -2.58 -5.07
CA ASP A 79 7.90 -2.57 -6.47
C ASP A 79 9.23 -2.59 -7.25
N LYS A 80 9.88 -3.76 -7.28
CA LYS A 80 11.32 -3.94 -7.56
C LYS A 80 12.27 -3.39 -6.46
N VAL A 81 11.91 -3.62 -5.20
CA VAL A 81 12.62 -3.20 -3.96
C VAL A 81 12.80 -1.69 -3.86
N LEU A 82 11.79 -1.03 -3.31
CA LEU A 82 11.80 0.41 -3.06
C LEU A 82 12.44 0.77 -1.71
N GLY A 83 12.59 -0.19 -0.79
CA GLY A 83 13.37 0.00 0.44
C GLY A 83 13.27 -1.13 1.46
N LYS A 84 14.22 -1.15 2.40
CA LYS A 84 14.30 -2.09 3.52
C LYS A 84 14.53 -1.30 4.81
N PHE A 85 13.70 -1.54 5.83
CA PHE A 85 13.58 -0.68 7.01
C PHE A 85 13.65 -1.49 8.31
N CYS A 86 14.35 -0.94 9.30
CA CYS A 86 14.44 -1.42 10.67
C CYS A 86 14.87 -0.27 11.61
N GLY A 87 14.86 -0.48 12.93
CA GLY A 87 15.11 0.55 13.93
C GLY A 87 13.89 1.46 14.20
N ARG A 88 14.06 2.45 15.10
CA ARG A 88 13.01 3.42 15.46
C ARG A 88 12.96 4.66 14.59
N ASN A 89 14.13 5.10 14.15
CA ASN A 89 14.30 6.19 13.21
C ASN A 89 15.11 5.57 12.07
N SER A 90 14.46 5.15 10.97
CA SER A 90 15.23 4.77 9.79
C SER A 90 15.88 6.04 9.26
N THR A 91 17.12 6.26 9.67
CA THR A 91 18.01 7.34 9.22
C THR A 91 19.16 6.75 8.43
N ASP A 92 18.92 5.65 7.72
CA ASP A 92 19.91 5.18 6.75
C ASP A 92 19.99 6.20 5.60
N ARG A 93 21.18 6.36 5.02
CA ARG A 93 21.51 7.36 3.98
C ARG A 93 20.60 7.29 2.76
N PHE A 94 19.87 6.20 2.57
CA PHE A 94 19.03 5.95 1.41
C PHE A 94 17.53 5.94 1.73
N TYR A 95 17.12 5.68 2.98
CA TYR A 95 15.73 5.47 3.36
C TYR A 95 15.39 6.25 4.64
N SER A 96 14.58 7.30 4.50
CA SER A 96 14.10 8.09 5.63
C SER A 96 12.63 7.79 5.89
N VAL A 97 12.26 7.43 7.12
CA VAL A 97 10.84 7.24 7.53
C VAL A 97 10.01 8.49 7.23
N ASP A 98 10.63 9.67 7.28
CA ASP A 98 9.97 10.95 7.02
C ASP A 98 9.61 11.20 5.56
N LYS A 99 10.05 10.33 4.63
CA LYS A 99 9.76 10.45 3.21
C LYS A 99 8.74 9.41 2.78
N PRO A 100 7.66 9.82 2.10
CA PRO A 100 6.71 8.86 1.56
C PRO A 100 7.36 8.02 0.45
N ILE A 101 7.03 6.73 0.43
CA ILE A 101 7.44 5.78 -0.59
C ILE A 101 6.41 5.82 -1.70
N LEU A 102 6.83 6.13 -2.92
CA LEU A 102 5.98 6.16 -4.10
C LEU A 102 6.22 4.91 -4.95
N ALA A 103 5.17 4.13 -5.19
CA ALA A 103 5.19 3.01 -6.12
C ALA A 103 5.26 3.50 -7.57
N THR A 104 5.84 2.68 -8.46
CA THR A 104 5.85 3.01 -9.89
C THR A 104 4.49 2.73 -10.52
N GLY A 105 3.77 1.72 -10.02
CA GLY A 105 2.43 1.35 -10.44
C GLY A 105 1.37 1.48 -9.35
N ASN A 106 0.26 0.80 -9.58
CA ASN A 106 -0.90 0.74 -8.68
C ASN A 106 -0.82 -0.42 -7.67
N HIS A 107 0.30 -1.13 -7.61
CA HIS A 107 0.51 -2.29 -6.75
C HIS A 107 1.84 -2.16 -6.00
N LEU A 108 1.87 -2.55 -4.74
CA LEU A 108 3.04 -2.51 -3.87
C LEU A 108 2.99 -3.67 -2.89
N GLN A 109 4.08 -4.42 -2.80
CA GLN A 109 4.19 -5.52 -1.84
C GLN A 109 4.99 -5.04 -0.62
N GLN A 110 4.44 -5.29 0.56
CA GLN A 110 5.13 -5.07 1.83
C GLN A 110 5.37 -6.42 2.52
N VAL A 111 6.61 -6.70 2.88
CA VAL A 111 6.99 -7.94 3.57
C VAL A 111 7.66 -7.59 4.88
N PHE A 112 7.17 -8.15 5.99
CA PHE A 112 7.81 -8.08 7.30
C PHE A 112 8.40 -9.46 7.64
N LEU A 113 9.72 -9.49 7.82
CA LEU A 113 10.48 -10.65 8.26
C LEU A 113 10.90 -10.45 9.71
N MET A 114 10.60 -11.43 10.56
CA MET A 114 10.98 -11.48 11.96
C MET A 114 11.84 -12.72 12.21
N ASN A 115 13.05 -12.54 12.74
CA ASN A 115 13.97 -13.62 13.07
C ASN A 115 13.51 -14.37 14.35
N ASP A 116 14.30 -15.34 14.82
CA ASP A 116 14.02 -16.20 15.97
C ASP A 116 14.42 -15.63 17.35
N SER A 117 14.90 -14.38 17.43
CA SER A 117 15.40 -13.75 18.65
C SER A 117 14.28 -13.27 19.58
N ASN A 118 14.56 -13.13 20.88
CA ASN A 118 13.58 -12.76 21.92
C ASN A 118 13.23 -11.26 21.87
N HIS A 119 12.40 -10.85 20.91
CA HIS A 119 12.01 -9.47 20.59
C HIS A 119 11.01 -8.81 21.54
N GLU A 120 10.97 -9.19 22.82
CA GLU A 120 9.89 -8.82 23.76
C GLU A 120 9.76 -7.30 24.05
N SER A 121 10.53 -6.44 23.38
CA SER A 121 10.51 -4.98 23.57
C SER A 121 10.19 -4.12 22.34
N HIS A 122 10.00 -4.69 21.14
CA HIS A 122 9.77 -3.91 19.92
C HIS A 122 8.31 -3.93 19.47
N LEU A 123 7.69 -2.75 19.37
CA LEU A 123 6.25 -2.63 19.07
C LEU A 123 5.91 -2.96 17.60
N GLY A 124 6.89 -2.88 16.71
CA GLY A 124 6.71 -3.07 15.28
C GLY A 124 6.32 -1.77 14.57
N PHE A 125 5.35 -1.83 13.65
CA PHE A 125 5.08 -0.71 12.75
C PHE A 125 3.60 -0.47 12.51
N THR A 126 3.28 0.74 12.10
CA THR A 126 2.03 1.10 11.43
C THR A 126 2.36 1.94 10.22
N ALA A 127 1.76 1.64 9.08
CA ALA A 127 1.93 2.40 7.85
C ALA A 127 0.59 2.67 7.18
N PHE A 128 0.44 3.89 6.69
CA PHE A 128 -0.72 4.32 5.94
C PHE A 128 -0.38 4.35 4.44
N PHE A 129 -1.29 3.86 3.61
CA PHE A 129 -1.17 3.94 2.16
C PHE A 129 -2.36 4.69 1.55
N GLN A 130 -2.13 5.36 0.42
CA GLN A 130 -3.18 6.04 -0.34
C GLN A 130 -2.89 6.05 -1.84
N ALA A 131 -3.97 6.14 -2.62
CA ALA A 131 -3.95 6.34 -4.06
C ALA A 131 -3.62 7.80 -4.39
N VAL A 132 -2.56 8.02 -5.15
CA VAL A 132 -2.19 9.33 -5.69
C VAL A 132 -2.25 9.29 -7.21
N VAL A 133 -2.76 10.35 -7.83
CA VAL A 133 -2.84 10.39 -9.28
C VAL A 133 -1.43 10.48 -9.86
N CYS A 134 -1.13 9.62 -10.85
CA CYS A 134 0.15 9.71 -11.54
C CYS A 134 0.17 10.97 -12.42
N LEU A 135 0.92 12.00 -12.00
CA LEU A 135 1.05 13.27 -12.72
C LEU A 135 1.62 13.10 -14.14
N HIS A 136 2.53 12.13 -14.35
CA HIS A 136 3.02 11.81 -15.69
C HIS A 136 1.89 11.30 -16.59
N LEU A 137 1.06 10.36 -16.11
CA LEU A 137 -0.12 9.88 -16.84
C LEU A 137 -1.12 10.99 -17.11
N LEU A 138 -1.31 11.96 -16.21
CA LEU A 138 -2.17 13.12 -16.47
C LEU A 138 -1.63 14.02 -17.60
N ILE A 139 -0.31 14.25 -17.64
CA ILE A 139 0.33 15.04 -18.70
C ILE A 139 0.18 14.29 -20.03
N PHE A 140 0.56 13.02 -20.10
CA PHE A 140 0.36 12.19 -21.29
C PHE A 140 -1.11 12.10 -21.71
N TYR A 141 -2.05 11.95 -20.78
CA TYR A 141 -3.48 11.89 -21.09
C TYR A 141 -4.01 13.22 -21.62
N LYS A 142 -3.55 14.34 -21.06
CA LYS A 142 -3.86 15.68 -21.58
C LYS A 142 -3.26 15.89 -22.96
N ASP A 143 -2.01 15.46 -23.19
CA ASP A 143 -1.33 15.57 -24.47
C ASP A 143 -1.99 14.68 -25.54
N VAL A 144 -2.43 13.47 -25.19
CA VAL A 144 -3.15 12.57 -26.09
C VAL A 144 -4.55 13.12 -26.43
N LYS A 145 -5.27 13.72 -25.46
CA LYS A 145 -6.56 14.39 -25.72
C LYS A 145 -6.43 15.74 -26.42
N GLN A 146 -5.27 16.39 -26.39
CA GLN A 146 -4.99 17.61 -27.15
C GLN A 146 -4.77 17.33 -28.64
N ILE A 147 -4.69 16.06 -29.08
CA ILE A 147 -4.66 15.68 -30.49
C ILE A 147 -6.07 15.31 -30.95
N SER A 148 -7.00 16.26 -30.96
CA SER A 148 -8.15 16.27 -31.88
C SER A 148 -8.89 17.61 -31.85
N PHE A 149 -9.23 18.07 -33.06
CA PHE A 149 -9.98 19.27 -33.45
C PHE A 149 -9.19 20.56 -33.70
N THR A 150 -8.41 20.55 -34.78
CA THR A 150 -8.53 21.63 -35.76
C THR A 150 -9.36 21.10 -36.93
N GLN A 151 -10.68 21.28 -36.86
CA GLN A 151 -11.50 21.26 -38.07
C GLN A 151 -11.43 22.64 -38.72
N GLN A 152 -11.23 22.56 -40.02
CA GLN A 152 -11.09 23.57 -41.04
C GLN A 152 -12.33 24.47 -41.10
N PHE A 153 -12.13 25.79 -41.16
CA PHE A 153 -12.97 26.71 -41.93
C PHE A 153 -12.06 27.47 -42.89
#